data_AF-A0A536PXZ9-F1
#
_entry.id   AF-A0A536PXZ9-F1
#
_cell.length_a   1.000
_cell.length_b   1.000
_cell.length_c   1.000
_cell.angle_alpha   90.00
_cell.angle_beta   90.00
_cell.angle_gamma   90.00
#
_symmetry.space_group_name_H-M   'P 1'
#
loop_
_entity.id
_entity.type
_entity.pdbx_description
1 polymer ?
#
loop_
_entity_poly.entity_id
_entity_poly.type
_entity_poly.pdbx_seq_one_letter_code
_entity_poly.pdbx_strand_id
1 'polypeptide(L)'
;MIADTVEASARTLKDRSTEGIRDHVHRMVQGFTRDGQLDECDLSFRDLRLVEEAMANMVVSIYHARIEYPAAIAETSKAGAGVDTTGGGHDGTLDADDKTIPLPRPSAQARPSTS
;
A
#
# COMPACT_ATOMS: atom_id res chain seq x y z
N MET A 1 20.28 -20.24 6.58
CA MET A 1 21.64 -19.72 6.33
C MET A 1 21.66 -18.49 5.43
N ILE A 2 21.28 -18.54 4.13
CA ILE A 2 21.32 -17.35 3.24
C ILE A 2 20.46 -16.22 3.83
N ALA A 3 19.21 -16.52 4.20
CA ALA A 3 18.28 -15.55 4.80
C ALA A 3 18.87 -14.87 6.03
N ASP A 4 19.34 -15.67 6.98
CA ASP A 4 19.90 -15.19 8.25
C ASP A 4 21.14 -14.33 8.03
N THR A 5 21.99 -14.71 7.07
CA THR A 5 23.20 -13.96 6.74
C THR A 5 22.85 -12.63 6.08
N VAL A 6 21.93 -12.64 5.12
CA VAL A 6 21.45 -11.42 4.44
C VAL A 6 20.81 -10.48 5.45
N GLU A 7 19.93 -10.98 6.30
CA GLU A 7 19.25 -10.19 7.33
C GLU A 7 20.25 -9.62 8.36
N ALA A 8 21.20 -10.44 8.82
CA ALA A 8 22.23 -10.00 9.77
C ALA A 8 23.17 -8.95 9.19
N SER A 9 23.63 -9.12 7.95
CA SER A 9 24.48 -8.14 7.28
C SER A 9 23.71 -6.87 6.91
N ALA A 10 22.43 -6.99 6.54
CA ALA A 10 21.59 -5.86 6.20
C ALA A 10 21.40 -4.91 7.39
N ARG A 11 21.43 -5.40 8.65
CA ARG A 11 21.38 -4.56 9.87
C ARG A 11 22.47 -3.50 9.93
N THR A 12 23.64 -3.78 9.37
CA THR A 12 24.82 -2.90 9.41
C THR A 12 25.07 -2.17 8.10
N LEU A 13 24.17 -2.30 7.12
CA LEU A 13 24.31 -1.68 5.81
C LEU A 13 24.23 -0.15 5.93
N LYS A 14 25.23 0.53 5.34
CA LYS A 14 25.34 2.00 5.37
C LYS A 14 24.34 2.67 4.43
N ASP A 15 24.22 2.14 3.21
CA ASP A 15 23.24 2.61 2.22
C ASP A 15 22.00 1.70 2.26
N ARG A 16 20.86 2.28 2.64
CA ARG A 16 19.56 1.58 2.73
C ARG A 16 18.62 1.93 1.58
N SER A 17 19.16 2.50 0.50
CA SER A 17 18.43 2.67 -0.76
C SER A 17 18.00 1.30 -1.31
N THR A 18 16.91 1.27 -2.08
CA THR A 18 16.43 0.03 -2.71
C THR A 18 17.49 -0.60 -3.62
N GLU A 19 18.24 0.24 -4.35
CA GLU A 19 19.34 -0.19 -5.21
C GLU A 19 20.50 -0.75 -4.39
N GLY A 20 20.96 -0.03 -3.37
CA GLY A 20 22.02 -0.48 -2.48
C GLY A 20 21.70 -1.80 -1.76
N ILE A 21 20.43 -2.00 -1.37
CA ILE A 21 19.97 -3.28 -0.81
C ILE A 21 20.01 -4.40 -1.85
N ARG A 22 19.54 -4.16 -3.08
CA ARG A 22 19.57 -5.16 -4.16
C ARG A 22 21.01 -5.57 -4.48
N ASP A 23 21.91 -4.60 -4.61
CA ASP A 23 23.33 -4.84 -4.87
C ASP A 23 24.00 -5.59 -3.71
N HIS A 24 23.63 -5.27 -2.47
CA HIS A 24 24.11 -5.98 -1.30
C HIS A 24 23.67 -7.45 -1.31
N VAL A 25 22.37 -7.72 -1.51
CA VAL A 25 21.82 -9.08 -1.58
C VAL A 25 22.46 -9.87 -2.72
N HIS A 26 22.59 -9.26 -3.90
CA HIS A 26 23.21 -9.90 -5.06
C HIS A 26 24.65 -10.33 -4.75
N ARG A 27 25.49 -9.44 -4.20
CA ARG A 27 26.88 -9.77 -3.84
C ARG A 27 26.97 -10.93 -2.84
N MET A 28 26.01 -11.04 -1.93
CA MET A 28 25.98 -12.13 -0.97
C MET A 28 25.66 -13.47 -1.62
N VAL A 29 24.59 -13.52 -2.44
CA VAL A 29 24.20 -14.75 -3.14
C VAL A 29 25.31 -15.22 -4.08
N GLN A 30 25.95 -14.31 -4.80
CA GLN A 30 27.13 -14.62 -5.61
C GLN A 30 28.31 -15.13 -4.78
N GLY A 31 28.46 -14.66 -3.53
CA GLY A 31 29.43 -15.19 -2.58
C GLY A 31 29.20 -16.67 -2.30
N PHE A 32 27.98 -17.05 -1.94
CA PHE A 32 27.62 -18.45 -1.68
C PHE A 32 27.86 -19.35 -2.91
N THR A 33 27.51 -18.89 -4.10
CA THR A 33 27.74 -19.63 -5.35
C THR A 33 29.22 -19.77 -5.67
N ARG A 34 30.00 -18.70 -5.57
CA ARG A 34 31.45 -18.75 -5.86
C ARG A 34 32.21 -19.63 -4.88
N ASP A 35 31.79 -19.62 -3.63
CA ASP A 35 32.44 -20.38 -2.56
C ASP A 35 32.02 -21.87 -2.56
N GLY A 36 31.21 -22.31 -3.53
CA GLY A 36 30.77 -23.70 -3.68
C GLY A 36 29.79 -24.19 -2.60
N GLN A 37 29.21 -23.28 -1.81
CA GLN A 37 28.35 -23.65 -0.68
C GLN A 37 27.00 -24.25 -1.10
N LEU A 38 26.66 -24.15 -2.39
CA LEU A 38 25.41 -24.62 -2.97
C LEU A 38 25.62 -25.81 -3.93
N ASP A 39 26.83 -26.37 -4.00
CA ASP A 39 27.20 -27.41 -4.98
C ASP A 39 26.42 -28.72 -4.82
N GLU A 40 25.93 -29.01 -3.61
CA GLU A 40 25.10 -30.19 -3.30
C GLU A 40 23.59 -29.89 -3.34
N CYS A 41 23.19 -28.70 -3.76
CA CYS A 41 21.78 -28.30 -3.86
C CYS A 41 21.30 -28.34 -5.31
N ASP A 42 20.11 -28.90 -5.55
CA ASP A 42 19.44 -28.87 -6.86
C ASP A 42 18.77 -27.52 -7.14
N LEU A 43 19.56 -26.44 -7.10
CA LEU A 43 19.10 -25.07 -7.37
C LEU A 43 19.60 -24.61 -8.74
N SER A 44 18.67 -24.16 -9.58
CA SER A 44 19.04 -23.50 -10.83
C SER A 44 19.39 -22.03 -10.60
N PHE A 45 20.12 -21.42 -11.54
CA PHE A 45 20.33 -19.96 -11.52
C PHE A 45 19.03 -19.16 -11.56
N ARG A 46 17.94 -19.73 -12.08
CA ARG A 46 16.61 -19.09 -12.02
C ARG A 46 16.11 -19.04 -10.57
N ASP A 47 16.28 -20.12 -9.82
CA ASP A 47 15.87 -20.19 -8.42
C ASP A 47 16.69 -19.21 -7.57
N LEU A 48 18.00 -19.12 -7.83
CA LEU A 48 18.85 -18.14 -7.16
C LEU A 48 18.40 -16.69 -7.41
N ARG A 49 17.97 -16.34 -8.64
CA ARG A 49 17.40 -15.02 -8.92
C ARG A 49 16.10 -14.77 -8.16
N LEU A 50 15.22 -15.77 -8.06
CA LEU A 50 13.99 -15.67 -7.28
C LEU A 50 14.30 -15.47 -5.78
N VAL A 51 15.31 -16.17 -5.26
CA VAL A 51 15.79 -15.98 -3.90
C VAL A 51 16.34 -14.56 -3.71
N GLU A 52 17.19 -14.07 -4.61
CA GLU A 52 17.72 -12.70 -4.57
C GLU A 52 16.59 -11.66 -4.52
N GLU A 53 15.60 -11.78 -5.41
CA GLU A 53 14.46 -10.86 -5.45
C GLU A 53 13.61 -10.91 -4.17
N ALA A 54 13.31 -12.12 -3.68
CA ALA A 54 12.54 -12.31 -2.46
C ALA A 54 13.25 -11.70 -1.24
N MET A 55 14.56 -11.93 -1.12
CA MET A 55 15.38 -11.36 -0.05
C MET A 55 15.44 -9.84 -0.12
N ALA A 56 15.70 -9.28 -1.30
CA ALA A 56 15.77 -7.84 -1.48
C ALA A 56 14.43 -7.18 -1.11
N ASN A 57 13.31 -7.74 -1.57
CA ASN A 57 11.98 -7.23 -1.24
C ASN A 57 11.67 -7.33 0.26
N MET A 58 12.08 -8.42 0.93
CA MET A 58 11.93 -8.57 2.37
C MET A 58 12.72 -7.51 3.13
N VAL A 59 14.00 -7.32 2.79
CA VAL A 59 14.88 -6.35 3.45
C VAL A 59 14.38 -4.92 3.22
N VAL A 60 13.97 -4.59 1.99
CA VAL A 60 13.33 -3.30 1.68
C VAL A 60 12.07 -3.10 2.53
N SER A 61 11.22 -4.12 2.63
CA SER A 61 10.01 -4.04 3.44
C SER A 61 10.33 -3.78 4.92
N ILE A 62 11.36 -4.40 5.48
CA ILE A 62 11.76 -4.17 6.88
C ILE A 62 12.17 -2.70 7.11
N TYR A 63 12.93 -2.10 6.18
CA TYR A 63 13.41 -0.73 6.34
C TYR A 63 12.44 0.36 5.88
N HIS A 64 11.47 0.01 5.03
CA HIS A 64 10.52 0.96 4.44
C HIS A 64 9.06 0.70 4.84
N ALA A 65 8.76 -0.21 5.78
CA ALA A 65 7.37 -0.47 6.22
C ALA A 65 7.02 0.19 7.56
N ARG A 66 6.34 1.33 7.46
CA ARG A 66 4.90 1.45 7.74
C ARG A 66 4.42 2.73 7.05
N ILE A 67 3.54 2.60 6.07
CA ILE A 67 2.81 3.75 5.53
C ILE A 67 1.82 4.15 6.62
N GLU A 68 1.98 5.36 7.16
CA GLU A 68 0.99 5.96 8.03
C GLU A 68 -0.29 6.12 7.19
N TYR A 69 -1.40 5.53 7.63
CA TYR A 69 -2.67 5.72 6.95
C TYR A 69 -2.90 7.23 6.85
N PRO A 70 -3.25 7.78 5.67
CA PRO A 70 -3.65 9.17 5.57
C PRO A 70 -4.74 9.40 6.62
N ALA A 71 -4.41 10.16 7.67
CA ALA A 71 -5.40 10.58 8.64
C ALA A 71 -6.52 11.20 7.82
N ALA A 72 -7.74 10.69 8.02
CA ALA A 72 -8.91 11.02 7.22
C ALA A 72 -8.85 12.49 6.80
N ILE A 73 -8.86 12.73 5.49
CA ILE A 73 -8.87 14.07 4.89
C ILE A 73 -10.21 14.70 5.29
N ALA A 74 -10.29 15.19 6.52
CA ALA A 74 -11.42 15.91 7.05
C ALA A 74 -11.33 17.34 6.51
N GLU A 75 -12.01 17.53 5.37
CA GLU A 75 -12.75 18.71 4.94
C GLU A 75 -12.08 20.11 4.92
N THR A 76 -12.03 20.64 3.70
CA THR A 76 -12.31 22.04 3.28
C THR A 76 -11.34 23.19 3.60
N SER A 77 -10.88 23.86 2.52
CA SER A 77 -10.98 25.33 2.39
C SER A 77 -10.93 25.78 0.91
N LYS A 78 -11.68 26.86 0.64
CA LYS A 78 -12.22 27.39 -0.63
C LYS A 78 -11.21 28.03 -1.61
N ALA A 79 -11.62 28.08 -2.89
CA ALA A 79 -11.84 29.28 -3.76
C ALA A 79 -11.50 28.90 -5.22
N GLY A 80 -12.41 28.89 -6.20
CA GLY A 80 -13.26 29.98 -6.67
C GLY A 80 -12.72 30.47 -8.04
N ALA A 81 -13.29 30.00 -9.15
CA ALA A 81 -13.11 30.60 -10.47
C ALA A 81 -14.33 30.27 -11.34
N GLY A 82 -15.04 31.32 -11.78
CA GLY A 82 -16.38 31.25 -12.32
C GLY A 82 -16.51 30.63 -13.70
N VAL A 83 -17.77 30.31 -14.04
CA VAL A 83 -18.17 30.20 -15.44
C VAL A 83 -19.55 30.82 -15.60
N ASP A 84 -19.64 31.57 -16.69
CA ASP A 84 -20.70 32.42 -17.19
C ASP A 84 -22.04 31.67 -17.38
N THR A 85 -23.16 32.35 -17.10
CA THR A 85 -24.52 31.80 -17.21
C THR A 85 -25.26 32.53 -18.32
N THR A 86 -25.37 31.90 -19.49
CA THR A 86 -26.33 32.32 -20.53
C THR A 86 -27.56 31.41 -20.52
N GLY A 87 -28.64 31.93 -19.93
CA GLY A 87 -30.03 31.92 -20.43
C GLY A 87 -30.77 30.60 -20.69
N GLY A 88 -31.91 30.42 -20.00
CA GLY A 88 -33.02 29.55 -20.45
C GLY A 88 -33.95 29.15 -19.31
N GLY A 89 -35.08 29.84 -19.16
CA GLY A 89 -35.97 29.73 -17.98
C GLY A 89 -36.93 28.54 -17.95
N HIS A 90 -37.55 28.35 -16.79
CA HIS A 90 -38.99 28.12 -16.67
C HIS A 90 -39.49 28.62 -15.30
N ASP A 91 -40.78 28.98 -15.27
CA ASP A 91 -41.58 29.38 -14.11
C ASP A 91 -41.48 28.38 -12.93
N GLY A 92 -41.84 28.66 -11.70
CA GLY A 92 -42.32 29.83 -11.02
C GLY A 92 -42.60 29.39 -9.59
N THR A 93 -42.09 30.16 -8.61
CA THR A 93 -42.35 30.06 -7.16
C THR A 93 -41.86 28.78 -6.47
N LEU A 94 -41.01 28.92 -5.45
CA LEU A 94 -41.21 28.44 -4.08
C LEU A 94 -39.98 28.78 -3.21
N ASP A 95 -40.29 29.29 -2.02
CA ASP A 95 -39.40 29.86 -1.03
C ASP A 95 -38.34 28.91 -0.46
N ALA A 96 -37.21 29.53 -0.10
CA ALA A 96 -36.27 29.23 0.99
C ALA A 96 -35.99 27.77 1.38
N ASP A 97 -34.78 27.33 1.02
CA ASP A 97 -33.81 26.73 1.96
C ASP A 97 -34.31 25.65 2.94
N ASP A 98 -34.55 24.43 2.47
CA ASP A 98 -34.33 23.22 3.26
C ASP A 98 -34.00 22.01 2.35
N LYS A 99 -32.71 21.65 2.25
CA LYS A 99 -32.23 20.45 1.56
C LYS A 99 -31.76 19.38 2.54
N THR A 100 -32.63 19.01 3.48
CA THR A 100 -32.45 17.81 4.28
C THR A 100 -32.69 16.57 3.41
N ILE A 101 -31.66 15.77 3.16
CA ILE A 101 -31.79 14.46 2.47
C ILE A 101 -32.43 13.46 3.46
N PRO A 102 -33.59 12.85 3.17
CA PRO A 102 -34.23 11.93 4.11
C PRO A 102 -33.48 10.59 4.17
N LEU A 103 -33.12 10.15 5.37
CA LEU A 103 -32.59 8.80 5.60
C LEU A 103 -33.69 7.74 5.37
N PRO A 104 -33.40 6.59 4.72
CA PRO A 104 -34.36 5.50 4.62
C PRO A 104 -34.62 4.87 5.99
N ARG A 105 -35.90 4.73 6.36
CA ARG A 105 -36.31 4.11 7.63
C ARG A 105 -36.06 2.59 7.58
N PRO A 106 -35.52 1.97 8.64
CA PRO A 106 -35.40 0.52 8.69
C PRO A 106 -36.79 -0.13 8.76
N SER A 107 -37.02 -1.14 7.91
CA SER A 107 -38.23 -1.96 7.92
C SER A 107 -38.36 -2.71 9.25
N ALA A 108 -39.47 -2.52 9.94
CA ALA A 108 -39.78 -3.23 11.18
C ALA A 108 -39.92 -4.74 10.91
N GLN A 109 -39.00 -5.55 11.44
CA GLN A 109 -39.24 -6.99 11.57
C GLN A 109 -40.18 -7.24 12.74
N ALA A 110 -41.35 -7.80 12.45
CA ALA A 110 -42.32 -8.24 13.44
C ALA A 110 -41.74 -9.38 14.29
N ARG A 111 -41.73 -9.22 15.61
CA ARG A 111 -41.48 -10.35 16.54
C ARG A 111 -42.80 -11.10 16.75
N PRO A 112 -42.84 -12.44 16.64
CA PRO A 112 -44.05 -13.21 16.92
C PRO A 112 -44.35 -13.26 18.43
N SER A 113 -45.64 -13.11 18.74
CA SER A 113 -46.22 -13.19 20.08
C SER A 113 -46.20 -14.64 20.58
N THR A 114 -45.48 -14.92 21.66
CA THR A 114 -45.64 -16.17 22.43
C THR A 114 -46.65 -15.91 23.54
N SER A 115 -47.74 -16.68 23.52
CA SER A 115 -48.79 -16.70 24.55
C SER A 115 -48.38 -17.50 25.77
#